data_AF-A0A318IAZ9-F1
#
_entry.id   AF-A0A318IAZ9-F1
#
_cell.length_a   1.000
_cell.length_b   1.000
_cell.length_c   1.000
_cell.angle_alpha   90.00
_cell.angle_beta   90.00
_cell.angle_gamma   90.00
#
_symmetry.space_group_name_H-M   'P 1'
#
loop_
_entity.id
_entity.type
_entity.pdbx_description
1 polymer ?
#
loop_
_entity_poly.entity_id
_entity_poly.type
_entity_poly.pdbx_seq_one_letter_code
_entity_poly.pdbx_strand_id
1 'polypeptide(L)' 'MGRFLMNAMLASGGYPWTVIPVEERNAYMNALEKASVDKDITTFGKFISWLVEEGMKGTPEAKV' A
#
# COMPACT_ATOMS: atom_id res chain seq x y z
N MET A 1 4.35 -8.82 9.28
CA MET A 1 4.55 -9.78 8.18
C MET A 1 3.82 -9.41 6.89
N GLY A 2 2.53 -9.06 6.88
CA GLY A 2 1.78 -8.76 5.65
C GLY A 2 2.44 -7.75 4.69
N ARG A 3 2.88 -6.58 5.19
CA ARG A 3 3.59 -5.57 4.37
C ARG A 3 4.89 -6.08 3.73
N PHE A 4 5.62 -6.95 4.42
CA PHE A 4 6.85 -7.52 3.88
C PHE A 4 6.54 -8.44 2.69
N LEU A 5 5.56 -9.34 2.84
CA LEU A 5 5.16 -10.23 1.76
C LEU A 5 4.61 -9.45 0.55
N MET A 6 3.80 -8.42 0.82
CA MET A 6 3.34 -7.48 -0.22
C MET A 6 4.52 -6.87 -0.98
N ASN A 7 5.52 -6.33 -0.27
CA ASN A 7 6.70 -5.74 -0.91
C ASN A 7 7.56 -6.77 -1.63
N ALA A 8 7.66 -8.00 -1.14
CA ALA A 8 8.36 -9.08 -1.84
C ALA A 8 7.66 -9.41 -3.17
N MET A 9 6.33 -9.47 -3.19
CA MET A 9 5.55 -9.65 -4.42
C MET A 9 5.71 -8.46 -5.37
N LEU A 10 5.62 -7.23 -4.88
CA LEU A 10 5.85 -6.01 -5.68
C LEU A 10 7.24 -6.00 -6.32
N ALA A 11 8.28 -6.27 -5.52
CA ALA A 11 9.66 -6.31 -5.99
C ALA A 11 9.87 -7.40 -7.06
N SER A 12 9.25 -8.58 -6.91
CA SER A 12 9.29 -9.63 -7.93
C SER A 12 8.63 -9.21 -9.26
N GLY A 13 7.68 -8.28 -9.21
CA GLY A 13 7.04 -7.67 -10.38
C GLY A 13 7.76 -6.45 -10.94
N GLY A 14 8.91 -6.06 -10.39
CA GLY A 14 9.68 -4.88 -10.82
C GLY A 14 9.17 -3.55 -10.25
N TYR A 15 8.24 -3.57 -9.30
CA TYR A 15 7.77 -2.36 -8.63
C TYR A 15 8.70 -1.94 -7.48
N PRO A 16 8.82 -0.62 -7.21
CA PRO A 16 9.65 -0.12 -6.13
C PRO A 16 9.17 -0.59 -4.76
N TRP A 17 10.09 -0.71 -3.81
CA TRP A 17 9.76 -1.03 -2.43
C TRP A 17 8.82 0.04 -1.85
N THR A 18 7.60 -0.36 -1.48
CA THR A 18 6.55 0.57 -1.10
C THR A 18 6.48 0.68 0.42
N VAL A 19 6.56 1.91 0.93
CA VAL A 19 6.42 2.22 2.35
C VAL A 19 5.07 2.89 2.57
N ILE A 20 4.32 2.42 3.56
CA ILE A 20 3.06 3.03 3.96
C ILE A 20 3.38 4.13 4.98
N PRO A 21 3.17 5.42 4.68
CA PRO A 21 3.45 6.51 5.61
C PRO A 21 2.61 6.39 6.88
N VAL A 22 3.17 6.84 8.00
CA VAL A 22 2.48 6.78 9.31
C VAL A 22 1.29 7.73 9.36
N GLU A 23 1.35 8.81 8.60
CA GLU A 23 0.30 9.80 8.42
C GLU A 23 -0.96 9.16 7.80
N GLU A 24 -0.78 8.19 6.90
CA GLU A 24 -1.85 7.46 6.23
C GLU A 24 -2.34 6.23 7.00
N ARG A 25 -1.94 6.08 8.28
CA ARG A 25 -2.36 4.95 9.12
C ARG A 25 -3.88 4.79 9.16
N ASN A 26 -4.62 5.90 9.23
CA ASN A 26 -6.09 5.84 9.29
C ASN A 26 -6.70 5.33 7.99
N ALA A 27 -6.22 5.81 6.83
CA ALA A 27 -6.66 5.35 5.52
C ALA A 27 -6.35 3.86 5.33
N TYR A 28 -5.14 3.44 5.70
CA TYR A 28 -4.72 2.04 5.65
C TYR A 28 -5.60 1.13 6.52
N MET A 29 -5.89 1.52 7.77
CA MET A 29 -6.71 0.71 8.68
C MET A 29 -8.16 0.61 8.19
N ASN A 30 -8.74 1.70 7.69
CA ASN A 30 -10.10 1.69 7.13
C ASN A 30 -10.18 0.77 5.88
N ALA A 31 -9.18 0.85 5.00
CA ALA A 31 -9.10 -0.01 3.82
C ALA A 31 -9.03 -1.50 4.19
N LEU A 32 -8.29 -1.86 5.24
CA LEU A 32 -8.23 -3.22 5.76
C LEU A 32 -9.51 -3.68 6.44
N GLU A 33 -10.16 -2.80 7.19
CA GLU A 33 -11.45 -3.10 7.84
C GLU A 33 -12.51 -3.41 6.79
N LYS A 34 -12.62 -2.58 5.75
CA LYS A 34 -13.52 -2.84 4.62
C LYS A 34 -13.20 -4.14 3.89
N ALA A 35 -11.92 -4.45 3.69
CA ALA A 35 -11.51 -5.71 3.10
C ALA A 35 -11.87 -6.92 3.97
N SER A 36 -11.82 -6.78 5.29
CA SER A 36 -12.04 -7.88 6.24
C SER A 36 -13.52 -8.10 6.59
N VAL A 37 -14.27 -7.02 6.81
CA VAL A 37 -15.66 -7.04 7.28
C VAL A 37 -16.60 -7.12 6.10
N ASP A 38 -16.45 -6.18 5.16
CA ASP A 38 -17.32 -6.08 3.99
C ASP A 38 -16.87 -7.01 2.85
N LYS A 39 -15.73 -7.69 3.01
CA LYS A 39 -15.09 -8.57 2.01
C LYS A 39 -14.78 -7.85 0.70
N ASP A 40 -14.62 -6.54 0.74
CA ASP A 40 -14.29 -5.68 -0.39
C ASP A 40 -12.85 -5.18 -0.29
N ILE A 41 -11.93 -5.88 -0.97
CA ILE A 41 -10.51 -5.53 -0.99
C ILE A 41 -10.18 -4.37 -1.93
N THR A 42 -11.16 -3.86 -2.69
CA THR A 42 -10.92 -2.86 -3.73
C THR A 42 -10.29 -1.58 -3.17
N THR A 43 -10.76 -1.12 -2.00
CA THR A 43 -10.21 0.08 -1.36
C THR A 43 -8.74 -0.11 -0.97
N PHE A 44 -8.39 -1.28 -0.44
CA PHE A 44 -7.01 -1.61 -0.11
C PHE A 44 -6.13 -1.68 -1.36
N GLY A 45 -6.60 -2.34 -2.42
CA GLY A 45 -5.87 -2.41 -3.69
C GLY A 45 -5.59 -1.03 -4.29
N LYS A 46 -6.60 -0.14 -4.29
CA LYS A 46 -6.45 1.25 -4.77
C LYS A 46 -5.45 2.04 -3.92
N PHE A 47 -5.49 1.88 -2.60
CA PHE A 47 -4.56 2.55 -1.69
C PHE A 47 -3.10 2.14 -1.97
N ILE A 48 -2.84 0.84 -2.16
CA ILE A 48 -1.49 0.37 -2.51
C ILE A 48 -1.08 0.82 -3.91
N SER A 49 -1.99 0.79 -4.91
CA SER A 49 -1.72 1.29 -6.27
C SER A 49 -1.23 2.73 -6.26
N TRP A 50 -1.91 3.61 -5.53
CA TRP A 50 -1.52 5.01 -5.40
C TRP A 50 -0.11 5.16 -4.81
N LEU A 51 0.21 4.44 -3.73
CA LEU A 51 1.56 4.49 -3.13
C LEU A 51 2.65 3.99 -4.10
N VAL A 52 2.37 2.92 -4.85
CA VAL A 52 3.29 2.39 -5.86
C VAL A 52 3.51 3.41 -6.98
N GLU A 53 2.42 4.02 -7.48
CA GLU A 53 2.47 5.04 -8.54
C GLU A 53 3.30 6.25 -8.12
N GLU A 54 3.10 6.76 -6.90
CA GLU A 54 3.91 7.87 -6.36
C GLU A 54 5.38 7.48 -6.18
N GLY A 55 5.64 6.25 -5.71
CA GLY A 55 6.99 5.69 -5.66
C GLY A 55 7.66 5.61 -7.04
N MET A 56 6.92 5.22 -8.08
CA MET A 56 7.42 5.13 -9.46
C MET A 56 7.68 6.51 -10.08
N LYS A 57 6.92 7.54 -9.69
CA LYS A 57 7.14 8.94 -10.11
C LYS A 57 8.34 9.59 -9.43
N GLY A 58 8.92 8.94 -8.42
CA GLY A 58 10.00 9.52 -7.59
C GLY A 58 9.50 10.54 -6.56
N THR A 59 8.19 10.55 -6.30
CA THR A 59 7.52 11.39 -5.30
C THR A 59 6.94 10.52 -4.16
N PRO A 60 7.74 9.68 -3.48
CA PRO A 60 7.21 8.78 -2.47
C PRO A 60 6.54 9.56 -1.34
N GLU A 61 5.30 9.18 -1.02
CA GLU A 61 4.50 9.78 0.06
C GLU A 61 5.12 9.55 1.43
N ALA A 62 5.83 8.44 1.60
CA ALA A 62 6.61 8.18 2.79
C ALA A 62 7.86 9.06 2.81
N LYS A 63 7.93 9.97 3.78
CA LYS A 63 9.14 10.72 4.11
C LYS A 63 10.06 9.80 4.92
N VAL A 64 11.30 9.64 4.44
CA VAL A 64 12.38 8.92 5.15
C VAL A 64 13.06 9.85 6.13
#